data_AF-A0A3A4PX62-F1
#
_entry.id   AF-A0A3A4PX62-F1
#
_cell.length_a   1.000
_cell.length_b   1.000
_cell.length_c   1.000
_cell.angle_alpha   90.00
_cell.angle_beta   90.00
_cell.angle_gamma   90.00
#
_symmetry.space_group_name_H-M   'P 1'
#
loop_
_entity.id
_entity.type
_entity.pdbx_description
1 polymer ?
#
loop_
_entity_poly.entity_id
_entity_poly.type
_entity_poly.pdbx_seq_one_letter_code
_entity_poly.pdbx_strand_id
1 'polypeptide(L)'
;MAATRTAAGHVPVKATAELQLDALLKLRDNRMRAQAAAKPPPSDPAEIFRRKVESQFVPILDELASKYVAKGIVIEWDLSSMLTGGREMIIEFALRPVRWRLRGTLARDVVAFEVTRFVGESGGEVCSGPMLSIRTLDQGRFREFVCEQLAMMIRYVLRTTRR
;
A
#
# COMPACT_ATOMS: atom_id res chain seq x y z
N MET A 1 -18.86 65.68 44.02
CA MET A 1 -19.43 64.57 43.22
C MET A 1 -18.74 64.55 41.86
N ALA A 2 -18.27 63.35 41.48
CA ALA A 2 -17.93 62.81 40.16
C ALA A 2 -17.11 63.63 39.13
N ALA A 3 -15.97 63.03 38.78
CA ALA A 3 -15.06 63.37 37.69
C ALA A 3 -15.55 62.85 36.33
N THR A 4 -15.11 63.49 35.23
CA THR A 4 -14.93 62.78 33.96
C THR A 4 -13.75 63.33 33.16
N ARG A 5 -12.66 62.55 33.14
CA ARG A 5 -11.58 62.58 32.14
C ARG A 5 -12.12 61.93 30.87
N THR A 6 -12.04 62.59 29.72
CA THR A 6 -12.26 61.94 28.42
C THR A 6 -10.92 61.46 27.89
N ALA A 7 -10.86 60.15 27.66
CA ALA A 7 -9.67 59.39 27.30
C ALA A 7 -9.25 59.59 25.83
N ALA A 8 -7.95 59.34 25.65
CA ALA A 8 -7.16 59.39 24.43
C ALA A 8 -7.79 58.66 23.23
N GLY A 9 -7.52 59.22 22.05
CA GLY A 9 -7.77 58.58 20.77
C GLY A 9 -7.07 57.22 20.65
N HIS A 10 -7.76 56.29 20.01
CA HIS A 10 -7.19 55.04 19.55
C HIS A 10 -7.37 55.00 18.03
N VAL A 11 -6.27 55.15 17.31
CA VAL A 11 -6.21 54.95 15.85
C VAL A 11 -6.04 53.44 15.62
N PRO A 12 -6.86 52.76 14.81
CA PRO A 12 -6.64 51.34 14.54
C PRO A 12 -5.43 51.18 13.63
N VAL A 13 -4.41 50.49 14.13
CA VAL A 13 -3.23 50.08 13.38
C VAL A 13 -3.69 49.12 12.29
N LYS A 14 -3.42 49.47 11.02
CA LYS A 14 -3.63 48.58 9.85
C LYS A 14 -2.93 47.26 10.13
N ALA A 15 -3.70 46.16 10.17
CA ALA A 15 -3.13 44.82 10.18
C ALA A 15 -2.12 44.73 9.03
N THR A 16 -0.85 44.46 9.37
CA THR A 16 0.26 44.42 8.42
C THR A 16 -0.01 43.37 7.35
N ALA A 17 0.39 43.64 6.11
CA ALA A 17 0.15 42.76 4.96
C ALA A 17 0.62 41.30 5.20
N GLU A 18 1.60 41.12 6.08
CA GLU A 18 2.09 39.82 6.54
C GLU A 18 1.03 39.00 7.29
N LEU A 19 0.26 39.61 8.19
CA LEU A 19 -0.84 38.92 8.89
C LEU A 19 -1.95 38.47 7.93
N GLN A 20 -2.17 39.24 6.86
CA GLN A 20 -3.12 38.89 5.81
C GLN A 20 -2.59 37.73 4.95
N LEU A 21 -1.29 37.73 4.62
CA LEU A 21 -0.66 36.65 3.87
C LEU A 21 -0.66 35.34 4.66
N ASP A 22 -0.35 35.38 5.96
CA ASP A 22 -0.38 34.21 6.84
C ASP A 22 -1.80 33.63 6.98
N ALA A 23 -2.82 34.49 7.04
CA ALA A 23 -4.21 34.06 7.06
C ALA A 23 -4.61 33.37 5.74
N LEU A 24 -4.14 33.89 4.59
CA LEU A 24 -4.39 33.30 3.27
C LEU A 24 -3.68 31.96 3.09
N LEU A 25 -2.44 31.82 3.59
CA LEU A 25 -1.70 30.56 3.56
C LEU A 25 -2.39 29.50 4.43
N LYS A 26 -2.81 29.85 5.65
CA LYS A 26 -3.58 28.94 6.52
C LYS A 26 -4.91 28.52 5.88
N LEU A 27 -5.61 29.44 5.20
CA LEU A 27 -6.83 29.13 4.46
C LEU A 27 -6.57 28.18 3.29
N ARG A 28 -5.48 28.38 2.54
CA ARG A 28 -5.07 27.49 1.45
C ARG A 28 -4.74 26.09 1.98
N ASP A 29 -3.97 26.00 3.06
CA ASP A 29 -3.58 24.71 3.66
C ASP A 29 -4.79 23.97 4.23
N ASN A 30 -5.71 24.69 4.89
CA ASN A 30 -6.97 24.13 5.36
C ASN A 30 -7.86 23.67 4.20
N ARG A 31 -7.87 24.40 3.08
CA ARG A 31 -8.61 24.01 1.87
C ARG A 31 -8.00 22.78 1.19
N MET A 32 -6.68 22.68 1.13
CA MET A 32 -5.97 21.50 0.63
C MET A 32 -6.23 20.28 1.51
N ARG A 33 -6.20 20.44 2.84
CA ARG A 33 -6.57 19.39 3.80
C ARG A 33 -8.04 18.98 3.69
N ALA A 34 -8.95 19.94 3.52
CA ALA A 34 -10.37 19.68 3.30
C ALA A 34 -10.64 18.98 1.96
N GLN A 35 -9.92 19.33 0.89
CA GLN A 35 -10.00 18.63 -0.39
C GLN A 35 -9.42 17.21 -0.34
N ALA A 36 -8.37 16.97 0.46
CA ALA A 36 -7.87 15.62 0.73
C ALA A 36 -8.88 14.78 1.52
N ALA A 37 -9.64 15.40 2.44
CA ALA A 37 -10.70 14.76 3.22
C ALA A 37 -12.04 14.61 2.47
N ALA A 38 -12.28 15.42 1.43
CA ALA A 38 -13.50 15.44 0.62
C ALA A 38 -13.42 14.61 -0.67
N LYS A 39 -12.41 13.73 -0.82
CA LYS A 39 -12.52 12.66 -1.83
C LYS A 39 -13.66 11.73 -1.40
N PRO A 40 -14.68 11.51 -2.24
CA PRO A 40 -15.70 10.51 -1.93
C PRO A 40 -15.03 9.18 -1.60
N PRO A 41 -15.58 8.36 -0.69
CA PRO A 41 -15.09 7.01 -0.48
C PRO A 41 -15.02 6.34 -1.87
N PRO A 42 -13.93 5.64 -2.22
CA PRO A 42 -13.80 5.12 -3.56
C PRO A 42 -14.97 4.18 -3.82
N SER A 43 -15.85 4.54 -4.76
CA SER A 43 -17.04 3.75 -5.09
C SER A 43 -16.67 2.46 -5.81
N ASP A 44 -15.43 2.36 -6.31
CA ASP A 44 -14.88 1.21 -7.00
C ASP A 44 -13.92 0.43 -6.08
N PRO A 45 -14.24 -0.83 -5.74
CA PRO A 45 -13.34 -1.75 -5.02
C PRO A 45 -11.93 -1.83 -5.63
N ALA A 46 -11.79 -1.62 -6.95
CA ALA A 46 -10.48 -1.57 -7.60
C ALA A 46 -9.65 -0.36 -7.20
N GLU A 47 -10.28 0.79 -6.99
CA GLU A 47 -9.57 1.98 -6.49
C GLU A 47 -9.19 1.83 -5.01
N ILE A 48 -10.06 1.21 -4.19
CA ILE A 48 -9.74 0.87 -2.79
C ILE A 48 -8.51 -0.05 -2.75
N PHE A 49 -8.53 -1.11 -3.56
CA PHE A 49 -7.43 -2.06 -3.61
C PHE A 49 -6.13 -1.42 -4.09
N ARG A 50 -6.17 -0.60 -5.16
CA ARG A 50 -4.99 0.15 -5.64
C ARG A 50 -4.38 1.03 -4.56
N ARG A 51 -5.20 1.78 -3.81
CA ARG A 51 -4.70 2.59 -2.69
C ARG A 51 -4.06 1.75 -1.59
N LYS A 52 -4.60 0.57 -1.29
CA LYS A 52 -3.99 -0.39 -0.34
C LYS A 52 -2.65 -0.92 -0.87
N VAL A 53 -2.58 -1.23 -2.17
CA VAL A 53 -1.33 -1.68 -2.82
C VAL A 53 -0.22 -0.64 -2.64
N GLU A 54 -0.49 0.62 -3.00
CA GLU A 54 0.48 1.72 -2.92
C GLU A 54 0.88 2.04 -1.47
N SER A 55 -0.10 2.16 -0.56
CA SER A 55 0.17 2.66 0.80
C SER A 55 0.58 1.60 1.81
N GLN A 56 0.26 0.31 1.56
CA GLN A 56 0.45 -0.76 2.55
C GLN A 56 1.23 -1.95 2.00
N PHE A 57 0.90 -2.43 0.79
CA PHE A 57 1.44 -3.72 0.33
C PHE A 57 2.86 -3.58 -0.24
N VAL A 58 3.14 -2.53 -1.01
CA VAL A 58 4.50 -2.25 -1.49
C VAL A 58 5.49 -2.13 -0.33
N PRO A 59 5.24 -1.31 0.72
CA PRO A 59 6.12 -1.26 1.90
C PRO A 59 6.37 -2.63 2.57
N ILE A 60 5.35 -3.49 2.64
CA ILE A 60 5.52 -4.85 3.18
C ILE A 60 6.46 -5.66 2.30
N LEU A 61 6.26 -5.63 0.98
CA LEU A 61 7.08 -6.40 0.04
C LEU A 61 8.54 -5.92 0.08
N ASP A 62 8.77 -4.61 0.11
CA ASP A 62 10.10 -4.00 0.28
C ASP A 62 10.78 -4.44 1.59
N GLU A 63 10.04 -4.40 2.71
CA GLU A 63 10.54 -4.82 4.02
C GLU A 63 10.93 -6.30 4.01
N LEU A 64 10.06 -7.17 3.50
CA LEU A 64 10.29 -8.62 3.47
C LEU A 64 11.44 -8.97 2.51
N ALA A 65 11.51 -8.33 1.34
CA ALA A 65 12.61 -8.52 0.39
C ALA A 65 13.96 -8.18 1.05
N SER A 66 14.04 -7.00 1.68
CA SER A 66 15.24 -6.55 2.39
C SER A 66 15.62 -7.50 3.54
N LYS A 67 14.63 -8.03 4.26
CA LYS A 67 14.86 -8.93 5.40
C LYS A 67 15.40 -10.30 4.98
N TYR A 68 14.90 -10.85 3.87
CA TYR A 68 15.18 -12.23 3.48
C TYR A 68 16.23 -12.38 2.37
N VAL A 69 16.64 -11.31 1.71
CA VAL A 69 17.72 -11.35 0.70
C VAL A 69 19.03 -11.92 1.27
N ALA A 70 19.38 -11.56 2.50
CA ALA A 70 20.55 -12.10 3.20
C ALA A 70 20.45 -13.61 3.52
N LYS A 71 19.25 -14.20 3.39
CA LYS A 71 18.99 -15.64 3.52
C LYS A 71 18.90 -16.34 2.16
N GLY A 72 19.23 -15.65 1.07
CA GLY A 72 19.18 -16.17 -0.29
C GLY A 72 17.77 -16.28 -0.88
N ILE A 73 16.77 -15.68 -0.21
CA ILE A 73 15.41 -15.61 -0.72
C ILE A 73 15.25 -14.28 -1.46
N VAL A 74 14.92 -14.36 -2.74
CA VAL A 74 14.59 -13.19 -3.56
C VAL A 74 13.07 -13.03 -3.57
N ILE A 75 12.61 -11.79 -3.39
CA ILE A 75 11.20 -11.42 -3.50
C ILE A 75 11.12 -10.29 -4.51
N GLU A 76 10.36 -10.49 -5.57
CA GLU A 76 10.12 -9.52 -6.64
C GLU A 76 8.61 -9.33 -6.83
N TRP A 77 8.21 -8.19 -7.36
CA TRP A 77 6.81 -7.94 -7.67
C TRP A 77 6.67 -7.05 -8.91
N ASP A 78 5.61 -7.32 -9.68
CA ASP A 78 5.15 -6.45 -10.75
C ASP A 78 3.71 -6.03 -10.46
N LEU A 79 3.56 -4.74 -10.18
CA LEU A 79 2.28 -4.11 -9.86
C LEU A 79 1.89 -3.08 -10.93
N SER A 80 2.65 -2.99 -12.03
CA SER A 80 2.46 -1.97 -13.07
C SER A 80 1.05 -2.00 -13.66
N SER A 81 0.55 -3.20 -14.00
CA SER A 81 -0.82 -3.41 -14.46
C SER A 81 -1.83 -2.89 -13.44
N MET A 82 -1.74 -3.31 -12.17
CA MET A 82 -2.62 -2.84 -11.10
C MET A 82 -2.59 -1.31 -10.96
N LEU A 83 -1.42 -0.70 -10.90
CA LEU A 83 -1.26 0.74 -10.64
C LEU A 83 -1.72 1.62 -11.82
N THR A 84 -1.62 1.11 -13.04
CA THR A 84 -2.07 1.82 -14.26
C THR A 84 -3.56 1.60 -14.58
N GLY A 85 -4.32 0.95 -13.70
CA GLY A 85 -5.76 0.75 -13.83
C GLY A 85 -6.18 -0.62 -14.39
N GLY A 86 -5.22 -1.52 -14.60
CA GLY A 86 -5.45 -2.94 -14.78
C GLY A 86 -5.90 -3.64 -13.50
N ARG A 87 -5.92 -4.97 -13.55
CA ARG A 87 -6.46 -5.84 -12.49
C ARG A 87 -5.49 -6.91 -12.04
N GLU A 88 -4.24 -6.85 -12.48
CA GLU A 88 -3.28 -7.90 -12.22
C GLU A 88 -2.12 -7.40 -11.36
N MET A 89 -1.70 -8.25 -10.42
CA MET A 89 -0.46 -8.10 -9.69
C MET A 89 0.30 -9.41 -9.72
N ILE A 90 1.62 -9.34 -9.76
CA ILE A 90 2.50 -10.50 -9.72
C ILE A 90 3.44 -10.33 -8.53
N ILE A 91 3.61 -11.39 -7.76
CA ILE A 91 4.63 -11.49 -6.71
C ILE A 91 5.42 -12.78 -6.98
N GLU A 92 6.74 -12.69 -7.06
CA GLU A 92 7.62 -13.83 -7.22
C GLU A 92 8.49 -14.02 -5.98
N PHE A 93 8.62 -15.27 -5.56
CA PHE A 93 9.59 -15.70 -4.57
C PHE A 93 10.56 -16.66 -5.23
N ALA A 94 11.85 -16.51 -4.96
CA ALA A 94 12.86 -17.45 -5.44
C ALA A 94 13.81 -17.84 -4.31
N LEU A 95 14.05 -19.14 -4.19
CA LEU A 95 15.09 -19.73 -3.35
C LEU A 95 15.66 -20.89 -4.16
N ARG A 96 16.84 -20.69 -4.76
CA ARG A 96 17.40 -21.60 -5.77
C ARG A 96 17.38 -23.06 -5.29
N PRO A 97 16.94 -24.03 -6.13
CA PRO A 97 16.50 -23.88 -7.53
C PRO A 97 14.98 -23.63 -7.69
N VAL A 98 14.26 -23.33 -6.62
CA VAL A 98 12.79 -23.21 -6.62
C VAL A 98 12.37 -21.75 -6.82
N ARG A 99 11.33 -21.54 -7.64
CA ARG A 99 10.67 -20.24 -7.80
C ARG A 99 9.16 -20.40 -7.71
N TRP A 100 8.49 -19.53 -6.98
CA TRP A 100 7.04 -19.50 -6.83
C TRP A 100 6.52 -18.15 -7.32
N ARG A 101 5.60 -18.16 -8.27
CA ARG A 101 4.93 -16.97 -8.80
C ARG A 101 3.48 -16.97 -8.31
N LEU A 102 3.07 -15.88 -7.69
CA LEU A 102 1.69 -15.58 -7.34
C LEU A 102 1.15 -14.56 -8.35
N ARG A 103 0.16 -14.94 -9.14
CA ARG A 103 -0.57 -14.02 -10.02
C ARG A 103 -1.91 -13.70 -9.38
N GLY A 104 -2.05 -12.50 -8.83
CA GLY A 104 -3.28 -11.99 -8.25
C GLY A 104 -4.12 -11.27 -9.30
N THR A 105 -5.35 -11.72 -9.51
CA THR A 105 -6.34 -11.07 -10.37
C THR A 105 -7.45 -10.49 -9.51
N LEU A 106 -7.62 -9.18 -9.62
CA LEU A 106 -8.66 -8.44 -8.94
C LEU A 106 -10.03 -8.70 -9.61
N ALA A 107 -10.95 -9.21 -8.80
CA ALA A 107 -12.37 -9.31 -9.11
C ALA A 107 -13.16 -8.32 -8.23
N ARG A 108 -14.49 -8.41 -8.27
CA ARG A 108 -15.39 -7.40 -7.69
C ARG A 108 -15.11 -7.06 -6.22
N ASP A 109 -14.90 -8.05 -5.36
CA ASP A 109 -14.67 -7.85 -3.92
C ASP A 109 -13.50 -8.70 -3.39
N VAL A 110 -12.75 -9.34 -4.28
CA VAL A 110 -11.71 -10.32 -3.95
C VAL A 110 -10.52 -10.18 -4.90
N VAL A 111 -9.35 -10.62 -4.45
CA VAL A 111 -8.19 -10.90 -5.31
C VAL A 111 -7.99 -12.41 -5.31
N ALA A 112 -8.12 -13.02 -6.48
CA ALA A 112 -7.88 -14.44 -6.66
C ALA A 112 -6.44 -14.67 -7.10
N PHE A 113 -5.72 -15.53 -6.40
CA PHE A 113 -4.34 -15.86 -6.74
C PHE A 113 -4.27 -17.19 -7.48
N GLU A 114 -3.46 -17.22 -8.53
CA GLU A 114 -2.91 -18.43 -9.12
C GLU A 114 -1.47 -18.59 -8.65
N VAL A 115 -1.05 -19.83 -8.34
CA VAL A 115 0.31 -20.13 -7.91
C VAL A 115 1.00 -20.98 -8.97
N THR A 116 2.06 -20.47 -9.57
CA THR A 116 2.95 -21.25 -10.45
C THR A 116 4.23 -21.61 -9.71
N ARG A 117 4.57 -22.90 -9.66
CA ARG A 117 5.77 -23.41 -9.01
C ARG A 117 6.76 -23.90 -10.06
N PHE A 118 7.98 -23.41 -10.01
CA PHE A 118 9.08 -23.78 -10.89
C PHE A 118 10.17 -24.48 -10.08
N VAL A 119 10.77 -25.52 -10.67
CA VAL A 119 11.91 -26.24 -10.10
C VAL A 119 12.98 -26.38 -11.18
N GLY A 120 14.13 -25.74 -10.98
CA GLY A 120 15.20 -25.71 -11.98
C GLY A 120 14.73 -25.05 -13.28
N GLU A 121 15.08 -25.66 -14.42
CA GLU A 121 14.70 -25.20 -15.76
C GLU A 121 13.40 -25.85 -16.28
N SER A 122 12.71 -26.62 -15.44
CA SER A 122 11.48 -27.31 -15.84
C SER A 122 10.29 -26.34 -15.96
N GLY A 123 9.31 -26.72 -16.79
CA GLY A 123 8.05 -26.00 -16.92
C GLY A 123 7.33 -25.85 -15.58
N GLY A 124 6.68 -24.71 -15.37
CA GLY A 124 6.00 -24.39 -14.11
C GLY A 124 4.73 -25.22 -13.90
N GLU A 125 4.57 -25.79 -12.70
CA GLU A 125 3.32 -26.41 -12.26
C GLU A 125 2.35 -25.32 -11.78
N VAL A 126 1.21 -25.20 -12.46
CA VAL A 126 0.17 -24.22 -12.11
C VAL A 126 -0.83 -24.87 -11.16
N CYS A 127 -1.12 -24.18 -10.06
CA CYS A 127 -2.11 -24.58 -9.07
C CYS A 127 -3.04 -23.41 -8.75
N SER A 128 -4.29 -23.70 -8.40
CA SER A 128 -5.17 -22.72 -7.80
C SER A 128 -4.58 -22.22 -6.47
N GLY A 129 -4.62 -20.91 -6.26
CA GLY A 129 -4.19 -20.25 -5.04
C GLY A 129 -5.36 -19.71 -4.21
N PRO A 130 -5.05 -18.98 -3.13
CA PRO A 130 -6.06 -18.43 -2.25
C PRO A 130 -6.81 -17.24 -2.88
N MET A 131 -8.00 -16.97 -2.33
CA MET A 131 -8.78 -15.77 -2.64
C MET A 131 -8.86 -14.88 -1.41
N LEU A 132 -8.46 -13.62 -1.55
CA LEU A 132 -8.43 -12.65 -0.45
C LEU A 132 -9.55 -11.62 -0.62
N SER A 133 -10.40 -11.43 0.38
CA SER A 133 -11.45 -10.41 0.34
C SER A 133 -10.89 -9.01 0.57
N ILE A 134 -11.08 -8.11 -0.41
CA ILE A 134 -10.58 -6.73 -0.39
C ILE A 134 -11.08 -5.97 0.83
N ARG A 135 -12.33 -6.22 1.24
CA ARG A 135 -12.97 -5.54 2.38
C ARG A 135 -12.22 -5.77 3.69
N THR A 136 -11.68 -6.98 3.83
CA THR A 136 -10.97 -7.40 5.04
C THR A 136 -9.46 -7.39 4.89
N LEU A 137 -8.95 -7.22 3.67
CA LEU A 137 -7.53 -7.27 3.37
C LEU A 137 -6.87 -5.94 3.78
N ASP A 138 -6.26 -5.95 4.96
CA ASP A 138 -5.41 -4.87 5.46
C ASP A 138 -3.92 -5.25 5.40
N GLN A 139 -3.07 -4.34 5.88
CA GLN A 139 -1.63 -4.53 5.98
C GLN A 139 -1.27 -5.83 6.72
N GLY A 140 -1.90 -6.10 7.86
CA GLY A 140 -1.60 -7.28 8.68
C GLY A 140 -1.91 -8.58 7.94
N ARG A 141 -3.12 -8.68 7.38
CA ARG A 141 -3.55 -9.87 6.63
C ARG A 141 -2.74 -10.09 5.36
N PHE A 142 -2.39 -9.02 4.66
CA PHE A 142 -1.54 -9.15 3.47
C PHE A 142 -0.14 -9.65 3.83
N ARG A 143 0.46 -9.13 4.93
CA ARG A 143 1.75 -9.61 5.42
C ARG A 143 1.70 -11.07 5.83
N GLU A 144 0.66 -11.47 6.55
CA GLU A 144 0.44 -12.86 6.96
C GLU A 144 0.36 -13.77 5.73
N PHE A 145 -0.46 -13.40 4.75
CA PHE A 145 -0.56 -14.11 3.47
C PHE A 145 0.80 -14.29 2.78
N VAL A 146 1.59 -13.20 2.60
CA VAL A 146 2.91 -13.30 1.97
C VAL A 146 3.85 -14.22 2.77
N CYS A 147 3.85 -14.11 4.10
CA CYS A 147 4.64 -14.97 4.97
C CYS A 147 4.23 -16.44 4.88
N GLU A 148 2.94 -16.74 4.79
CA GLU A 148 2.44 -18.11 4.60
C GLU A 148 2.91 -18.70 3.27
N GLN A 149 2.84 -17.94 2.17
CA GLN A 149 3.31 -18.40 0.87
C GLN A 149 4.82 -18.66 0.86
N LEU A 150 5.60 -17.78 1.49
CA LEU A 150 7.04 -17.99 1.70
C LEU A 150 7.32 -19.24 2.55
N ALA A 151 6.59 -19.43 3.65
CA ALA A 151 6.76 -20.60 4.50
C ALA A 151 6.43 -21.90 3.76
N MET A 152 5.40 -21.90 2.91
CA MET A 152 5.07 -23.05 2.07
C MET A 152 6.18 -23.34 1.05
N MET A 153 6.74 -22.31 0.40
CA MET A 153 7.89 -22.48 -0.51
C MET A 153 9.09 -23.08 0.22
N ILE A 154 9.44 -22.56 1.40
CA ILE A 154 10.57 -23.07 2.19
C ILE A 154 10.34 -24.53 2.59
N ARG A 155 9.14 -24.88 3.06
CA ARG A 155 8.78 -26.28 3.37
C ARG A 155 8.91 -27.18 2.15
N TYR A 156 8.51 -26.69 0.97
CA TYR A 156 8.67 -27.43 -0.28
C TYR A 156 10.15 -27.68 -0.59
N VAL A 157 10.98 -26.64 -0.55
CA VAL A 157 12.44 -26.73 -0.75
C VAL A 157 13.07 -27.73 0.22
N LEU A 158 12.75 -27.64 1.51
CA LEU A 158 13.27 -28.56 2.53
C LEU A 158 12.86 -30.01 2.33
N ARG A 159 11.72 -30.27 1.67
CA ARG A 159 11.27 -31.63 1.33
C ARG A 159 11.94 -32.16 0.07
N THR A 160 12.15 -31.32 -0.94
CA THR A 160 12.73 -31.72 -2.22
C THR A 160 14.24 -31.86 -2.18
N THR A 161 14.94 -31.07 -1.33
CA THR A 161 16.40 -31.15 -1.15
C THR A 161 16.89 -32.27 -0.22
N ARG A 162 15.97 -32.95 0.49
CA ARG A 162 16.30 -34.13 1.33
C ARG A 162 16.28 -35.45 0.54
N ARG A 163 15.88 -35.42 -0.73
CA ARG A 163 15.95 -36.56 -1.64
C ARG A 163 17.20 -36.45 -2.49
#